data_AF-A0A354J2F6-F1
#
_entry.id   AF-A0A354J2F6-F1
#
_cell.length_a   1.000
_cell.length_b   1.000
_cell.length_c   1.000
_cell.angle_alpha   90.00
_cell.angle_beta   90.00
_cell.angle_gamma   90.00
#
_symmetry.space_group_name_H-M   'P 1'
#
loop_
_entity.id
_entity.type
_entity.pdbx_description
1 polymer ?
#
loop_
_entity_poly.entity_id
_entity_poly.type
_entity_poly.pdbx_seq_one_letter_code
_entity_poly.pdbx_strand_id
1 'polypeptide(L)'
;VELVVKSFGDLASEYITINEPNVYATLSYYFGEWPPGEKSISKTVTVMSNMAICHMKAYRLIHRMREKMGFHDTKVSFANHVRVFDPQNPKNVLHGICSKLLERLFQGAVTEAMATGNFKWPLKSTKEISRGEYLDFIAINYYTRTTVSGFGDGTKQDAPKNDLGWEIYPEGLVRCADKIYQLLERPIYITENGTCDNQDTFRCKYIYEHLKAIMESDLPITRYYHWCFCDNFEWVEGESARFGLVHVNYETQERTVKTSGQFYTRMIEEDGVTEELYREYVEPEEYHKG
;
A
#
# COMPACT_ATOMS: atom_id res chain seq x y z
N VAL A 1 -7.97 20.62 -1.47
CA VAL A 1 -7.53 20.53 -2.88
C VAL A 1 -7.17 21.89 -3.45
N GLU A 2 -8.13 22.83 -3.62
CA GLU A 2 -7.81 24.12 -4.29
C GLU A 2 -6.65 24.89 -3.69
N LEU A 3 -6.62 25.01 -2.35
CA LEU A 3 -5.54 25.69 -1.65
C LEU A 3 -4.18 25.04 -1.96
N VAL A 4 -4.09 23.71 -1.88
CA VAL A 4 -2.86 22.96 -2.17
C VAL A 4 -2.40 23.18 -3.61
N VAL A 5 -3.30 23.10 -4.60
CA VAL A 5 -2.92 23.29 -6.01
C VAL A 5 -2.54 24.74 -6.30
N LYS A 6 -3.21 25.73 -5.68
CA LYS A 6 -2.83 27.15 -5.82
C LYS A 6 -1.45 27.44 -5.20
N SER A 7 -1.12 26.79 -4.09
CA SER A 7 0.12 27.04 -3.35
C SER A 7 1.33 26.25 -3.86
N PHE A 8 1.11 25.06 -4.42
CA PHE A 8 2.20 24.12 -4.75
C PHE A 8 2.07 23.50 -6.15
N GLY A 9 1.09 23.93 -6.96
CA GLY A 9 0.83 23.33 -8.28
C GLY A 9 1.94 23.54 -9.31
N ASP A 10 2.83 24.49 -9.05
CA ASP A 10 4.06 24.75 -9.80
C ASP A 10 5.24 23.87 -9.37
N LEU A 11 5.21 23.34 -8.15
CA LEU A 11 6.27 22.49 -7.59
C LEU A 11 5.94 20.99 -7.66
N ALA A 12 4.66 20.64 -7.66
CA ALA A 12 4.19 19.24 -7.66
C ALA A 12 3.50 18.89 -8.99
N SER A 13 3.85 17.74 -9.55
CA SER A 13 3.20 17.18 -10.75
C SER A 13 2.48 15.87 -10.53
N GLU A 14 2.81 15.15 -9.45
CA GLU A 14 2.21 13.87 -9.09
C GLU A 14 1.44 14.00 -7.76
N TYR A 15 0.19 13.56 -7.73
CA TYR A 15 -0.72 13.72 -6.61
C TYR A 15 -1.32 12.40 -6.17
N ILE A 16 -1.28 12.13 -4.86
CA ILE A 16 -2.12 11.13 -4.21
C ILE A 16 -3.23 11.85 -3.45
N THR A 17 -4.49 11.60 -3.80
CA THR A 17 -5.61 12.31 -3.16
C THR A 17 -5.92 11.79 -1.76
N ILE A 18 -5.83 10.47 -1.57
CA ILE A 18 -6.19 9.75 -0.35
C ILE A 18 -5.23 8.56 -0.24
N ASN A 19 -4.66 8.37 0.95
CA ASN A 19 -3.90 7.17 1.30
C ASN A 19 -4.83 6.15 1.98
N GLU A 20 -4.77 4.89 1.55
CA GLU A 20 -5.42 3.72 2.17
C GLU A 20 -6.89 3.94 2.59
N PRO A 21 -7.79 4.30 1.66
CA PRO A 21 -9.20 4.55 1.98
C PRO A 21 -9.87 3.32 2.62
N ASN A 22 -9.45 2.12 2.26
CA ASN A 22 -9.92 0.88 2.85
C ASN A 22 -9.47 0.68 4.30
N VAL A 23 -8.21 0.95 4.61
CA VAL A 23 -7.65 0.81 5.96
C VAL A 23 -8.34 1.81 6.88
N TYR A 24 -8.43 3.08 6.48
CA TYR A 24 -9.13 4.10 7.26
C TYR A 24 -10.59 3.70 7.54
N ALA A 25 -11.38 3.37 6.51
CA ALA A 25 -12.79 3.02 6.70
C ALA A 25 -12.96 1.78 7.60
N THR A 26 -12.08 0.79 7.48
CA THR A 26 -12.15 -0.47 8.22
C THR A 26 -11.74 -0.27 9.67
N LEU A 27 -10.59 0.36 9.95
CA LEU A 27 -10.11 0.58 11.31
C LEU A 27 -10.99 1.59 12.07
N SER A 28 -11.49 2.64 11.41
CA SER A 28 -12.27 3.69 12.07
C SER A 28 -13.74 3.35 12.31
N TYR A 29 -14.36 2.55 11.42
CA TYR A 29 -15.81 2.28 11.46
C TYR A 29 -16.20 0.81 11.49
N TYR A 30 -15.34 -0.13 11.07
CA TYR A 30 -15.66 -1.57 11.19
C TYR A 30 -15.14 -2.10 12.53
N PHE A 31 -13.84 -1.93 12.80
CA PHE A 31 -13.23 -2.35 14.07
C PHE A 31 -13.40 -1.31 15.18
N GLY A 32 -13.40 -0.02 14.83
CA GLY A 32 -13.52 1.10 15.77
C GLY A 32 -12.26 1.33 16.60
N GLU A 33 -11.09 1.03 16.03
CA GLU A 33 -9.77 1.15 16.66
C GLU A 33 -9.13 2.51 16.39
N TRP A 34 -9.41 3.09 15.21
CA TRP A 34 -8.97 4.44 14.85
C TRP A 34 -10.07 5.47 15.07
N PRO A 35 -9.72 6.76 15.27
CA PRO A 35 -10.72 7.82 15.30
C PRO A 35 -11.65 7.78 14.08
N PRO A 36 -12.99 7.91 14.27
CA PRO A 36 -13.67 8.30 15.50
C PRO A 36 -14.00 7.15 16.49
N GLY A 37 -13.57 5.92 16.25
CA GLY A 37 -13.73 4.79 17.16
C GLY A 37 -15.13 4.17 17.14
N GLU A 38 -15.82 4.24 16.00
CA GLU A 38 -17.19 3.76 15.87
C GLU A 38 -17.23 2.33 15.30
N LYS A 39 -18.27 1.57 15.65
CA LYS A 39 -18.50 0.21 15.09
C LYS A 39 -19.83 0.17 14.35
N SER A 40 -19.78 0.38 13.04
CA SER A 40 -20.94 0.43 12.14
C SER A 40 -20.58 0.09 10.70
N ILE A 41 -21.02 -1.09 10.25
CA ILE A 41 -20.86 -1.56 8.86
C ILE A 41 -21.47 -0.57 7.85
N SER A 42 -22.64 0.00 8.16
CA SER A 42 -23.28 0.97 7.27
C SER A 42 -22.47 2.25 7.12
N LYS A 43 -21.81 2.71 8.19
CA LYS A 43 -20.89 3.85 8.13
C LYS A 43 -19.60 3.50 7.40
N THR A 44 -19.03 2.30 7.59
CA THR A 44 -17.88 1.82 6.79
C THR A 44 -18.15 1.94 5.29
N VAL A 45 -19.29 1.39 4.82
CA VAL A 45 -19.69 1.45 3.41
C VAL A 45 -19.91 2.89 2.95
N THR A 46 -20.54 3.72 3.79
CA THR A 46 -20.82 5.13 3.47
C THR A 46 -19.54 5.94 3.33
N VAL A 47 -18.61 5.80 4.26
CA VAL A 47 -17.31 6.51 4.28
C VAL A 47 -16.47 6.08 3.10
N MET A 48 -16.37 4.78 2.82
CA MET A 48 -15.64 4.25 1.67
C MET A 48 -16.24 4.75 0.33
N SER A 49 -17.58 4.79 0.22
CA SER A 49 -18.27 5.35 -0.95
C SER A 49 -17.99 6.85 -1.12
N ASN A 50 -18.02 7.61 -0.02
CA ASN A 50 -17.77 9.05 -0.02
C ASN A 50 -16.31 9.38 -0.37
N MET A 51 -15.34 8.63 0.15
CA MET A 51 -13.93 8.81 -0.21
C MET A 51 -13.70 8.57 -1.70
N ALA A 52 -14.37 7.57 -2.28
CA ALA A 52 -14.31 7.35 -3.72
C ALA A 52 -14.86 8.55 -4.51
N ILE A 53 -16.03 9.07 -4.13
CA ILE A 53 -16.62 10.29 -4.70
C ILE A 53 -15.68 11.49 -4.56
N CYS A 54 -15.08 11.69 -3.38
CA CYS A 54 -14.13 12.76 -3.12
C CYS A 54 -12.89 12.65 -4.01
N HIS A 55 -12.32 11.45 -4.15
CA HIS A 55 -11.18 11.21 -5.03
C HIS A 55 -11.49 11.61 -6.49
N MET A 56 -12.62 11.15 -7.06
CA MET A 56 -12.97 11.49 -8.44
C MET A 56 -13.22 12.99 -8.65
N LYS A 57 -13.80 13.67 -7.65
CA LYS A 57 -13.96 15.13 -7.66
C LYS A 57 -12.61 15.84 -7.57
N ALA A 58 -11.71 15.35 -6.72
CA ALA A 58 -10.36 15.87 -6.57
C ALA A 58 -9.52 15.67 -7.83
N TYR A 59 -9.55 14.48 -8.44
CA TYR A 59 -8.92 14.15 -9.71
C TYR A 59 -9.24 15.21 -10.78
N ARG A 60 -10.53 15.38 -11.09
CA ARG A 60 -11.00 16.38 -12.07
C ARG A 60 -10.62 17.81 -11.70
N LEU A 61 -10.64 18.15 -10.41
CA LEU A 61 -10.31 19.49 -9.96
C LEU A 61 -8.82 19.80 -10.12
N ILE A 62 -7.94 18.87 -9.73
CA ILE A 62 -6.48 19.02 -9.83
C ILE A 62 -6.07 19.19 -11.29
N HIS A 63 -6.52 18.31 -12.20
CA HIS A 63 -6.23 18.44 -13.63
C HIS A 63 -6.67 19.79 -14.18
N ARG A 64 -7.92 20.20 -13.94
CA ARG A 64 -8.43 21.50 -14.43
C ARG A 64 -7.65 22.69 -13.88
N MET A 65 -7.21 22.63 -12.63
CA MET A 65 -6.47 23.74 -12.03
C MET A 65 -5.06 23.82 -12.57
N ARG A 66 -4.33 22.71 -12.67
CA ARG A 66 -2.99 22.69 -13.23
C ARG A 66 -2.95 23.02 -14.72
N GLU A 67 -3.93 22.55 -15.48
CA GLU A 67 -4.10 22.94 -16.89
C GLU A 67 -4.29 24.47 -17.02
N LYS A 68 -5.12 25.09 -16.17
CA LYS A 68 -5.30 26.55 -16.13
C LYS A 68 -4.03 27.31 -15.70
N MET A 69 -3.13 26.67 -14.97
CA MET A 69 -1.83 27.20 -14.60
C MET A 69 -0.77 27.01 -15.70
N GLY A 70 -1.10 26.29 -16.79
CA GLY A 70 -0.20 26.01 -17.91
C GLY A 70 0.64 24.73 -17.77
N PHE A 71 0.29 23.84 -16.84
CA PHE A 71 1.00 22.57 -16.64
C PHE A 71 0.24 21.39 -17.25
N HIS A 72 0.92 20.62 -18.09
CA HIS A 72 0.36 19.47 -18.81
C HIS A 72 0.92 18.10 -18.37
N ASP A 73 1.79 18.08 -17.36
CA ASP A 73 2.44 16.89 -16.81
C ASP A 73 1.73 16.30 -15.58
N THR A 74 0.49 16.74 -15.34
CA THR A 74 -0.28 16.40 -14.14
C THR A 74 -0.65 14.92 -14.11
N LYS A 75 -0.28 14.24 -13.02
CA LYS A 75 -0.72 12.89 -12.70
C LYS A 75 -1.39 12.85 -11.33
N VAL A 76 -2.54 12.20 -11.24
CA VAL A 76 -3.32 12.07 -10.02
C VAL A 76 -3.74 10.61 -9.83
N SER A 77 -3.63 10.12 -8.61
CA SER A 77 -4.09 8.79 -8.21
C SER A 77 -4.53 8.78 -6.73
N PHE A 78 -4.82 7.59 -6.22
CA PHE A 78 -5.04 7.29 -4.80
C PHE A 78 -4.16 6.11 -4.43
N ALA A 79 -3.52 6.16 -3.26
CA ALA A 79 -2.68 5.07 -2.79
C ALA A 79 -3.55 4.03 -2.11
N ASN A 80 -3.49 2.80 -2.60
CA ASN A 80 -4.40 1.74 -2.20
C ASN A 80 -3.65 0.67 -1.44
N HIS A 81 -4.05 0.43 -0.20
CA HIS A 81 -3.56 -0.71 0.56
C HIS A 81 -4.15 -1.99 0.00
N VAL A 82 -3.30 -2.88 -0.49
CA VAL A 82 -3.74 -4.16 -1.03
C VAL A 82 -3.01 -5.31 -0.40
N ARG A 83 -3.77 -6.39 -0.17
CA ARG A 83 -3.28 -7.64 0.38
C ARG A 83 -3.80 -8.78 -0.49
N VAL A 84 -3.04 -9.87 -0.51
CA VAL A 84 -3.54 -11.14 -1.04
C VAL A 84 -4.52 -11.74 -0.04
N PHE A 85 -5.65 -12.25 -0.51
CA PHE A 85 -6.58 -13.04 0.29
C PHE A 85 -6.62 -14.47 -0.26
N ASP A 86 -5.84 -15.36 0.34
CA ASP A 86 -5.80 -16.77 -0.04
C ASP A 86 -6.61 -17.62 0.95
N PRO A 87 -7.30 -18.68 0.50
CA PRO A 87 -7.94 -19.61 1.42
C PRO A 87 -6.88 -20.35 2.24
N GLN A 88 -7.05 -20.41 3.57
CA GLN A 88 -6.14 -21.17 4.44
C GLN A 88 -6.04 -22.65 4.04
N ASN A 89 -7.17 -23.24 3.63
CA ASN A 89 -7.22 -24.54 2.99
C ASN A 89 -7.82 -24.39 1.58
N PRO A 90 -7.00 -24.45 0.51
CA PRO A 90 -7.47 -24.31 -0.87
C PRO A 90 -8.50 -25.37 -1.29
N LYS A 91 -8.55 -26.53 -0.61
CA LYS A 91 -9.55 -27.58 -0.87
C LYS A 91 -10.91 -27.28 -0.21
N ASN A 92 -10.96 -26.32 0.71
CA ASN A 92 -12.20 -25.93 1.37
C ASN A 92 -12.89 -24.82 0.56
N VAL A 93 -14.01 -25.19 -0.09
CA VAL A 93 -14.81 -24.28 -0.93
C VAL A 93 -15.30 -23.06 -0.15
N LEU A 94 -15.66 -23.22 1.13
CA LEU A 94 -16.12 -22.10 1.97
C LEU A 94 -15.00 -21.08 2.17
N HIS A 95 -13.77 -21.54 2.42
CA HIS A 95 -12.61 -20.64 2.56
C HIS A 95 -12.37 -19.88 1.24
N GLY A 96 -12.49 -20.56 0.10
CA GLY A 96 -12.35 -19.93 -1.22
C GLY A 96 -13.41 -18.84 -1.47
N ILE A 97 -14.67 -19.09 -1.11
CA ILE A 97 -15.76 -18.10 -1.24
C ILE A 97 -15.51 -16.91 -0.30
N CYS A 98 -15.19 -17.16 0.96
CA CYS A 98 -14.92 -16.11 1.94
C CYS A 98 -13.71 -15.27 1.57
N SER A 99 -12.65 -15.86 1.00
CA SER A 99 -11.46 -15.12 0.55
C SER A 99 -11.82 -14.07 -0.51
N LYS A 100 -12.62 -14.47 -1.50
CA LYS A 100 -13.10 -13.56 -2.56
C LYS A 100 -14.03 -12.48 -2.01
N LEU A 101 -14.88 -12.84 -1.04
CA LEU A 101 -15.80 -11.90 -0.41
C LEU A 101 -15.06 -10.85 0.44
N LEU A 102 -14.13 -11.28 1.29
CA LEU A 102 -13.31 -10.40 2.12
C LEU A 102 -12.46 -9.47 1.27
N GLU A 103 -11.79 -10.00 0.24
CA GLU A 103 -11.03 -9.18 -0.69
C GLU A 103 -11.90 -8.12 -1.36
N ARG A 104 -13.11 -8.51 -1.80
CA ARG A 104 -14.05 -7.56 -2.42
C ARG A 104 -14.50 -6.47 -1.45
N LEU A 105 -14.80 -6.84 -0.21
CA LEU A 105 -15.26 -5.91 0.83
C LEU A 105 -14.14 -4.99 1.31
N PHE A 106 -12.92 -5.50 1.42
CA PHE A 106 -11.77 -4.77 1.92
C PHE A 106 -11.18 -3.84 0.86
N GLN A 107 -10.82 -4.35 -0.33
CA GLN A 107 -10.10 -3.56 -1.34
C GLN A 107 -10.79 -3.53 -2.71
N GLY A 108 -11.40 -4.64 -3.16
CA GLY A 108 -11.83 -4.77 -4.56
C GLY A 108 -12.90 -3.76 -4.98
N ALA A 109 -13.96 -3.60 -4.16
CA ALA A 109 -15.06 -2.70 -4.49
C ALA A 109 -14.64 -1.22 -4.49
N VAL A 110 -13.80 -0.80 -3.53
CA VAL A 110 -13.31 0.58 -3.45
C VAL A 110 -12.31 0.88 -4.56
N THR A 111 -11.43 -0.06 -4.89
CA THR A 111 -10.48 0.08 -6.01
C THR A 111 -11.21 0.29 -7.31
N GLU A 112 -12.22 -0.55 -7.61
CA GLU A 112 -13.03 -0.44 -8.82
C GLU A 112 -13.78 0.90 -8.90
N ALA A 113 -14.40 1.31 -7.79
CA ALA A 113 -15.14 2.56 -7.73
C ALA A 113 -14.22 3.79 -7.89
N MET A 114 -13.05 3.79 -7.24
CA MET A 114 -12.10 4.90 -7.29
C MET A 114 -11.40 4.99 -8.64
N ALA A 115 -10.99 3.87 -9.24
CA ALA A 115 -10.30 3.87 -10.52
C ALA A 115 -11.21 4.20 -11.70
N THR A 116 -12.46 3.71 -11.69
CA THR A 116 -13.32 3.71 -12.89
C THR A 116 -14.66 4.45 -12.74
N GLY A 117 -14.98 4.91 -11.54
CA GLY A 117 -16.32 5.42 -11.20
C GLY A 117 -17.41 4.35 -11.25
N ASN A 118 -17.06 3.06 -11.37
CA ASN A 118 -18.01 1.96 -11.40
C ASN A 118 -18.28 1.44 -9.98
N PHE A 119 -19.31 1.99 -9.33
CA PHE A 119 -19.74 1.54 -8.01
C PHE A 119 -20.52 0.25 -8.13
N LYS A 120 -19.95 -0.82 -7.57
CA LYS A 120 -20.61 -2.10 -7.39
C LYS A 120 -20.76 -2.40 -5.90
N TRP A 121 -21.61 -3.38 -5.59
CA TRP A 121 -21.88 -3.80 -4.20
C TRP A 121 -20.58 -4.03 -3.40
N PRO A 122 -20.45 -3.53 -2.16
CA PRO A 122 -21.49 -2.90 -1.35
C PRO A 122 -21.58 -1.36 -1.52
N LEU A 123 -20.70 -0.75 -2.31
CA LEU A 123 -20.59 0.70 -2.41
C LEU A 123 -21.75 1.32 -3.20
N LYS A 124 -22.08 2.56 -2.86
CA LYS A 124 -23.18 3.32 -3.46
C LYS A 124 -22.65 4.59 -4.12
N SER A 125 -23.10 4.85 -5.35
CA SER A 125 -22.74 6.08 -6.07
C SER A 125 -23.77 7.19 -5.86
N THR A 126 -23.47 8.37 -6.41
CA THR A 126 -24.39 9.49 -6.57
C THR A 126 -24.60 9.77 -8.07
N LYS A 127 -25.66 10.50 -8.43
CA LYS A 127 -25.98 10.81 -9.84
C LYS A 127 -24.93 11.68 -10.54
N GLU A 128 -24.04 12.33 -9.79
CA GLU A 128 -23.01 13.23 -10.31
C GLU A 128 -21.78 12.50 -10.85
N ILE A 129 -21.58 11.23 -10.46
CA ILE A 129 -20.44 10.44 -10.89
C ILE A 129 -20.81 9.59 -12.10
N SER A 130 -20.05 9.79 -13.16
CA SER A 130 -20.08 8.95 -14.36
C SER A 130 -18.96 7.90 -14.30
N ARG A 131 -19.10 6.83 -15.06
CA ARG A 131 -17.95 5.97 -15.40
C ARG A 131 -16.91 6.78 -16.18
N GLY A 132 -15.65 6.40 -16.03
CA GLY A 132 -14.50 7.06 -16.67
C GLY A 132 -13.21 6.46 -16.12
N GLU A 133 -12.10 7.14 -16.32
CA GLU A 133 -10.82 6.83 -15.69
C GLU A 133 -10.49 7.96 -14.71
N TYR A 134 -10.06 7.59 -13.51
CA TYR A 134 -9.83 8.53 -12.41
C TYR A 134 -8.47 8.31 -11.74
N LEU A 135 -7.56 7.61 -12.40
CA LEU A 135 -6.17 7.52 -12.02
C LEU A 135 -5.29 7.59 -13.27
N ASP A 136 -4.14 8.26 -13.14
CA ASP A 136 -3.12 8.32 -14.21
C ASP A 136 -2.01 7.28 -14.03
N PHE A 137 -1.90 6.73 -12.82
CA PHE A 137 -0.99 5.65 -12.44
C PHE A 137 -1.62 4.82 -11.32
N ILE A 138 -1.27 3.55 -11.24
CA ILE A 138 -1.69 2.66 -10.15
C ILE A 138 -0.74 2.87 -8.97
N ALA A 139 -1.27 3.24 -7.80
CA ALA A 139 -0.48 3.42 -6.58
C ALA A 139 -0.82 2.32 -5.56
N ILE A 140 0.19 1.54 -5.18
CA ILE A 140 0.04 0.34 -4.34
C ILE A 140 0.83 0.50 -3.05
N ASN A 141 0.14 0.28 -1.94
CA ASN A 141 0.75 0.00 -0.66
C ASN A 141 0.61 -1.51 -0.40
N TYR A 142 1.73 -2.22 -0.26
CA TYR A 142 1.75 -3.67 -0.03
C TYR A 142 2.69 -4.04 1.10
N TYR A 143 2.20 -4.87 2.01
CA TYR A 143 2.94 -5.30 3.20
C TYR A 143 2.91 -6.80 3.44
N THR A 144 1.77 -7.45 3.22
CA THR A 144 1.57 -8.84 3.64
C THR A 144 0.36 -9.51 2.97
N ARG A 145 0.24 -10.82 3.17
CA ARG A 145 -0.93 -11.64 2.80
C ARG A 145 -1.86 -11.86 3.99
N THR A 146 -3.12 -12.13 3.68
CA THR A 146 -4.13 -12.72 4.56
C THR A 146 -4.44 -14.15 4.10
N THR A 147 -4.39 -15.11 5.02
CA THR A 147 -4.99 -16.44 4.84
C THR A 147 -6.35 -16.51 5.53
N VAL A 148 -7.37 -16.92 4.79
CA VAL A 148 -8.77 -16.84 5.22
C VAL A 148 -9.29 -18.21 5.67
N SER A 149 -9.86 -18.24 6.87
CA SER A 149 -10.60 -19.37 7.43
C SER A 149 -11.98 -18.90 7.90
N GLY A 150 -13.03 -19.14 7.10
CA GLY A 150 -14.32 -18.50 7.30
C GLY A 150 -14.18 -16.97 7.14
N PHE A 151 -14.60 -16.18 8.13
CA PHE A 151 -14.38 -14.72 8.15
C PHE A 151 -13.13 -14.29 8.95
N GLY A 152 -12.27 -15.23 9.32
CA GLY A 152 -11.02 -14.94 10.02
C GLY A 152 -9.92 -14.42 9.08
N ASP A 153 -9.13 -13.46 9.58
CA ASP A 153 -7.85 -13.02 9.02
C ASP A 153 -6.71 -13.73 9.79
N GLY A 154 -5.66 -14.11 9.10
CA GLY A 154 -4.54 -14.85 9.66
C GLY A 154 -3.37 -14.94 8.69
N THR A 155 -2.32 -15.63 9.11
CA THR A 155 -1.11 -15.86 8.32
C THR A 155 -0.96 -17.34 7.97
N LYS A 156 -0.25 -17.63 6.88
CA LYS A 156 0.07 -19.02 6.55
C LYS A 156 0.95 -19.63 7.65
N GLN A 157 0.65 -20.88 8.02
CA GLN A 157 1.45 -21.62 8.99
C GLN A 157 2.90 -21.78 8.48
N ASP A 158 3.85 -21.60 9.40
CA ASP A 158 5.30 -21.69 9.16
C ASP A 158 5.87 -20.68 8.14
N ALA A 159 5.10 -19.65 7.79
CA ALA A 159 5.60 -18.57 6.96
C ALA A 159 6.48 -17.60 7.78
N PRO A 160 7.53 -17.03 7.17
CA PRO A 160 8.28 -15.93 7.77
C PRO A 160 7.37 -14.79 8.20
N LYS A 161 7.62 -14.23 9.39
CA LYS A 161 6.86 -13.10 9.92
C LYS A 161 7.79 -11.99 10.37
N ASN A 162 7.29 -10.76 10.28
CA ASN A 162 7.96 -9.60 10.85
C ASN A 162 7.63 -9.42 12.34
N ASP A 163 8.16 -8.36 12.97
CA ASP A 163 8.00 -8.12 14.42
C ASP A 163 6.57 -7.79 14.86
N LEU A 164 5.66 -7.50 13.92
CA LEU A 164 4.22 -7.33 14.15
C LEU A 164 3.42 -8.62 13.84
N GLY A 165 4.11 -9.72 13.53
CA GLY A 165 3.49 -11.00 13.19
C GLY A 165 2.91 -11.07 11.77
N TRP A 166 3.21 -10.09 10.90
CA TRP A 166 2.72 -10.08 9.53
C TRP A 166 3.56 -10.99 8.65
N GLU A 167 2.90 -11.80 7.83
CA GLU A 167 3.57 -12.71 6.89
C GLU A 167 4.41 -11.92 5.87
N ILE A 168 5.65 -12.35 5.65
CA ILE A 168 6.49 -11.84 4.56
C ILE A 168 6.21 -12.67 3.32
N TYR A 169 5.60 -12.04 2.30
CA TYR A 169 5.16 -12.72 1.07
C TYR A 169 5.39 -11.84 -0.17
N PRO A 170 6.61 -11.82 -0.73
CA PRO A 170 6.98 -10.95 -1.85
C PRO A 170 6.10 -11.09 -3.09
N GLU A 171 5.73 -12.31 -3.46
CA GLU A 171 4.94 -12.59 -4.67
C GLU A 171 3.54 -11.99 -4.60
N GLY A 172 3.04 -11.72 -3.39
CA GLY A 172 1.73 -11.09 -3.23
C GLY A 172 1.67 -9.65 -3.74
N LEU A 173 2.79 -8.93 -3.76
CA LEU A 173 2.87 -7.58 -4.33
C LEU A 173 2.52 -7.62 -5.82
N VAL A 174 3.19 -8.50 -6.57
CA VAL A 174 2.97 -8.68 -8.01
C VAL A 174 1.55 -9.15 -8.31
N ARG A 175 1.02 -10.11 -7.52
CA ARG A 175 -0.35 -10.60 -7.66
C ARG A 175 -1.40 -9.51 -7.47
N CYS A 176 -1.20 -8.64 -6.48
CA CYS A 176 -2.09 -7.50 -6.25
C CYS A 176 -1.96 -6.45 -7.37
N ALA A 177 -0.74 -6.17 -7.82
CA ALA A 177 -0.47 -5.24 -8.91
C ALA A 177 -1.12 -5.68 -10.22
N ASP A 178 -0.94 -6.94 -10.62
CA ASP A 178 -1.54 -7.53 -11.82
C ASP A 178 -3.07 -7.39 -11.80
N LYS A 179 -3.70 -7.68 -10.65
CA LYS A 179 -5.16 -7.57 -10.52
C LYS A 179 -5.69 -6.14 -10.75
N ILE A 180 -4.98 -5.11 -10.26
CA ILE A 180 -5.36 -3.72 -10.51
C ILE A 180 -5.03 -3.32 -11.94
N TYR A 181 -3.91 -3.79 -12.49
CA TYR A 181 -3.52 -3.53 -13.86
C TYR A 181 -4.55 -4.06 -14.87
N GLN A 182 -5.12 -5.25 -14.63
CA GLN A 182 -6.22 -5.83 -15.41
C GLN A 182 -7.53 -5.02 -15.33
N LEU A 183 -7.72 -4.22 -14.28
CA LEU A 183 -8.87 -3.33 -14.15
C LEU A 183 -8.70 -2.06 -15.00
N LEU A 184 -7.49 -1.49 -15.00
CA LEU A 184 -7.16 -0.29 -15.76
C LEU A 184 -5.65 -0.21 -16.01
N GLU A 185 -5.21 -0.48 -17.24
CA GLU A 185 -3.80 -0.54 -17.62
C GLU A 185 -3.12 0.84 -17.50
N ARG A 186 -2.27 1.03 -16.49
CA ARG A 186 -1.49 2.24 -16.27
C ARG A 186 -0.12 1.90 -15.65
N PRO A 187 0.87 2.80 -15.69
CA PRO A 187 2.12 2.62 -14.95
C PRO A 187 1.85 2.36 -13.47
N ILE A 188 2.65 1.48 -12.87
CA ILE A 188 2.47 1.04 -11.48
C ILE A 188 3.57 1.63 -10.61
N TYR A 189 3.17 2.30 -9.53
CA TYR A 189 4.03 2.87 -8.49
C TYR A 189 3.76 2.11 -7.20
N ILE A 190 4.80 1.50 -6.62
CA ILE A 190 4.73 0.93 -5.27
C ILE A 190 4.95 2.09 -4.31
N THR A 191 3.86 2.73 -3.86
CA THR A 191 3.87 3.93 -3.02
C THR A 191 4.25 3.65 -1.58
N GLU A 192 4.02 2.43 -1.10
CA GLU A 192 4.55 1.96 0.17
C GLU A 192 4.86 0.45 0.11
N ASN A 193 6.07 0.08 0.54
CA ASN A 193 6.42 -1.29 0.86
C ASN A 193 7.54 -1.30 1.90
N GLY A 194 7.41 -2.11 2.94
CA GLY A 194 8.39 -2.15 4.02
C GLY A 194 8.00 -3.10 5.13
N THR A 195 8.84 -3.19 6.16
CA THR A 195 8.64 -4.14 7.24
C THR A 195 9.04 -3.59 8.60
N CYS A 196 8.27 -3.97 9.63
CA CYS A 196 8.66 -3.80 11.01
C CYS A 196 9.76 -4.81 11.34
N ASP A 197 10.97 -4.29 11.55
CA ASP A 197 12.16 -5.05 11.95
C ASP A 197 12.93 -4.13 12.89
N ASN A 198 12.64 -4.29 14.17
CA ASN A 198 13.06 -3.37 15.23
C ASN A 198 14.58 -3.32 15.36
N GLN A 199 15.24 -4.44 15.04
CA GLN A 199 16.67 -4.61 15.19
C GLN A 199 17.44 -4.57 13.86
N ASP A 200 16.75 -4.38 12.73
CA ASP A 200 17.34 -4.34 11.39
C ASP A 200 18.10 -5.62 11.04
N THR A 201 17.52 -6.77 11.38
CA THR A 201 18.13 -8.11 11.23
C THR A 201 17.75 -8.85 9.94
N PHE A 202 16.68 -8.41 9.26
CA PHE A 202 16.20 -9.04 8.01
C PHE A 202 15.66 -8.05 6.97
N ARG A 203 15.75 -6.73 7.22
CA ARG A 203 15.20 -5.71 6.34
C ARG A 203 15.89 -5.66 4.97
N CYS A 204 17.19 -5.94 4.86
CA CYS A 204 17.87 -5.98 3.55
C CYS A 204 17.29 -7.08 2.66
N LYS A 205 17.09 -8.27 3.24
CA LYS A 205 16.47 -9.44 2.61
C LYS A 205 15.03 -9.18 2.21
N TYR A 206 14.25 -8.55 3.08
CA TYR A 206 12.87 -8.14 2.76
C TYR A 206 12.84 -7.25 1.51
N ILE A 207 13.67 -6.20 1.48
CA ILE A 207 13.75 -5.25 0.36
C ILE A 207 14.18 -5.99 -0.92
N TYR A 208 15.25 -6.78 -0.84
CA TYR A 208 15.78 -7.55 -1.97
C TYR A 208 14.73 -8.49 -2.57
N GLU A 209 14.05 -9.29 -1.75
CA GLU A 209 13.09 -10.29 -2.25
C GLU A 209 11.85 -9.64 -2.88
N HIS A 210 11.36 -8.51 -2.37
CA HIS A 210 10.27 -7.76 -2.99
C HIS A 210 10.67 -7.10 -4.30
N LEU A 211 11.86 -6.48 -4.36
CA LEU A 211 12.38 -5.91 -5.59
C LEU A 211 12.67 -6.97 -6.65
N LYS A 212 13.20 -8.13 -6.24
CA LYS A 212 13.39 -9.27 -7.13
C LYS A 212 12.06 -9.74 -7.72
N ALA A 213 11.01 -9.89 -6.89
CA ALA A 213 9.68 -10.25 -7.39
C ALA A 213 9.13 -9.22 -8.40
N ILE A 214 9.37 -7.93 -8.17
CA ILE A 214 9.01 -6.85 -9.12
C ILE A 214 9.77 -7.02 -10.43
N MET A 215 11.09 -7.23 -10.39
CA MET A 215 11.95 -7.36 -11.56
C MET A 215 11.67 -8.61 -12.39
N GLU A 216 11.23 -9.69 -11.76
CA GLU A 216 10.82 -10.93 -12.43
C GLU A 216 9.40 -10.85 -13.02
N SER A 217 8.67 -9.77 -12.77
CA SER A 217 7.32 -9.55 -13.31
C SER A 217 7.33 -8.80 -14.64
N ASP A 218 6.36 -9.10 -15.50
CA ASP A 218 6.16 -8.39 -16.78
C ASP A 218 5.33 -7.09 -16.64
N LEU A 219 5.02 -6.68 -15.41
CA LEU A 219 4.16 -5.51 -15.15
C LEU A 219 4.94 -4.20 -15.33
N PRO A 220 4.30 -3.09 -15.75
CA PRO A 220 4.95 -1.79 -15.93
C PRO A 220 5.17 -1.07 -14.57
N ILE A 221 5.88 -1.72 -13.66
CA ILE A 221 6.27 -1.17 -12.36
C ILE A 221 7.48 -0.27 -12.58
N THR A 222 7.31 1.02 -12.34
CA THR A 222 8.30 2.05 -12.70
C THR A 222 8.82 2.85 -11.52
N ARG A 223 8.24 2.65 -10.32
CA ARG A 223 8.63 3.34 -9.10
C ARG A 223 8.46 2.43 -7.89
N TYR A 224 9.40 2.52 -6.95
CA TYR A 224 9.36 1.88 -5.66
C TYR A 224 9.70 2.88 -4.56
N TYR A 225 8.83 2.98 -3.56
CA TYR A 225 9.00 3.83 -2.40
C TYR A 225 9.00 2.96 -1.14
N HIS A 226 10.13 2.92 -0.45
CA HIS A 226 10.26 2.18 0.80
C HIS A 226 9.51 2.87 1.93
N TRP A 227 8.64 2.12 2.62
CA TRP A 227 8.06 2.52 3.90
C TRP A 227 8.96 2.03 5.05
N CYS A 228 9.76 2.88 5.69
CA CYS A 228 9.78 4.33 5.55
C CYS A 228 11.21 4.89 5.63
N PHE A 229 11.36 6.19 5.35
CA PHE A 229 12.67 6.83 5.42
C PHE A 229 13.26 6.78 6.84
N CYS A 230 12.49 7.19 7.85
CA CYS A 230 12.92 7.18 9.25
C CYS A 230 11.86 6.58 10.17
N ASP A 231 12.31 5.99 11.28
CA ASP A 231 11.42 5.54 12.36
C ASP A 231 10.44 6.66 12.73
N ASN A 232 9.17 6.31 12.90
CA ASN A 232 8.09 7.26 13.12
C ASN A 232 7.01 6.69 14.08
N PHE A 233 5.96 7.47 14.29
CA PHE A 233 4.80 7.06 15.07
C PHE A 233 3.89 6.14 14.25
N GLU A 234 3.91 4.84 14.55
CA GLU A 234 3.17 3.79 13.85
C GLU A 234 1.78 3.57 14.48
N TRP A 235 0.93 4.58 14.37
CA TRP A 235 -0.48 4.53 14.77
C TRP A 235 -0.71 3.99 16.20
N VAL A 236 -1.37 2.84 16.34
CA VAL A 236 -1.70 2.22 17.64
C VAL A 236 -0.46 1.61 18.30
N GLU A 237 0.54 1.22 17.52
CA GLU A 237 1.82 0.68 18.02
C GLU A 237 2.75 1.76 18.57
N GLY A 238 2.41 3.03 18.32
CA GLY A 238 3.17 4.19 18.77
C GLY A 238 4.61 4.17 18.26
N GLU A 239 5.58 4.28 19.16
CA GLU A 239 7.01 4.36 18.84
C GLU A 239 7.72 3.00 18.88
N SER A 240 6.97 1.91 19.12
CA SER A 240 7.52 0.57 19.33
C SER A 240 7.83 -0.19 18.03
N ALA A 241 7.12 0.13 16.94
CA ALA A 241 7.31 -0.47 15.64
C ALA A 241 8.25 0.38 14.78
N ARG A 242 9.34 -0.22 14.30
CA ARG A 242 10.34 0.49 13.50
C ARG A 242 10.34 -0.01 12.08
N PHE A 243 9.95 0.87 11.15
CA PHE A 243 9.97 0.64 9.70
C PHE A 243 11.11 1.39 8.99
N GLY A 244 11.79 2.32 9.68
CA GLY A 244 12.71 3.25 9.03
C GLY A 244 14.00 2.60 8.52
N LEU A 245 14.52 3.08 7.40
CA LEU A 245 15.93 2.90 7.01
C LEU A 245 16.89 3.72 7.90
N VAL A 246 16.35 4.77 8.54
CA VAL A 246 17.04 5.63 9.50
C VAL A 246 16.40 5.47 10.87
N HIS A 247 17.19 5.06 11.85
CA HIS A 247 16.79 5.05 13.24
C HIS A 247 16.61 6.49 13.75
N VAL A 248 15.58 6.70 14.57
CA VAL A 248 15.36 7.96 15.29
C VAL A 248 15.41 7.68 16.79
N ASN A 249 16.31 8.37 17.49
CA ASN A 249 16.25 8.47 18.94
C ASN A 249 15.16 9.49 19.30
N TYR A 250 14.05 9.05 19.89
CA TYR A 250 12.91 9.93 20.17
C TYR A 250 13.20 10.98 21.25
N GLU A 251 14.12 10.69 22.19
CA GLU A 251 14.51 11.63 23.25
C GLU A 251 15.41 12.75 22.71
N THR A 252 16.42 12.40 21.90
CA THR A 252 17.45 13.35 21.44
C THR A 252 17.21 13.90 20.05
N GLN A 253 16.30 13.26 19.28
CA GLN A 253 16.09 13.52 17.86
C GLN A 253 17.33 13.22 16.99
N GLU A 254 18.29 12.45 17.49
CA GLU A 254 19.41 11.97 16.70
C GLU A 254 18.96 10.94 15.65
N ARG A 255 19.58 11.00 14.46
CA ARG A 255 19.29 10.10 13.33
C ARG A 255 20.51 9.26 13.01
N THR A 256 20.33 7.95 12.91
CA THR A 256 21.39 6.99 12.57
C THR A 256 20.94 6.11 11.43
N VAL A 257 21.68 6.12 10.32
CA VAL A 257 21.39 5.24 9.17
C VAL A 257 21.61 3.79 9.59
N LYS A 258 20.61 2.93 9.41
CA LYS A 258 20.70 1.50 9.73
C LYS A 258 21.45 0.74 8.63
N THR A 259 21.76 -0.53 8.87
CA THR A 259 22.42 -1.41 7.88
C THR A 259 21.60 -1.48 6.59
N SER A 260 20.28 -1.63 6.71
CA SER A 260 19.36 -1.59 5.57
C SER A 260 19.37 -0.26 4.83
N GLY A 261 19.56 0.88 5.52
CA GLY A 261 19.72 2.18 4.88
C GLY A 261 21.02 2.29 4.07
N GLN A 262 22.11 1.68 4.56
CA GLN A 262 23.37 1.58 3.83
C GLN A 262 23.23 0.67 2.61
N PHE A 263 22.59 -0.50 2.78
CA PHE A 263 22.26 -1.41 1.69
C PHE A 263 21.43 -0.71 0.60
N TYR A 264 20.35 0.00 1.00
CA TYR A 264 19.49 0.72 0.06
C TYR A 264 20.25 1.83 -0.70
N THR A 265 21.19 2.50 -0.03
CA THR A 265 22.08 3.50 -0.66
C THR A 265 22.96 2.84 -1.73
N ARG A 266 23.68 1.77 -1.36
CA ARG A 266 24.57 1.06 -2.29
C ARG A 266 23.82 0.46 -3.46
N MET A 267 22.64 -0.12 -3.23
CA MET A 267 21.78 -0.66 -4.28
C MET A 267 21.40 0.40 -5.32
N ILE A 268 21.10 1.63 -4.88
CA ILE A 268 20.80 2.73 -5.80
C ILE A 268 22.05 3.18 -6.57
N GLU A 269 23.19 3.30 -5.90
CA GLU A 269 24.46 3.72 -6.52
C GLU A 269 24.96 2.73 -7.58
N GLU A 270 24.74 1.44 -7.36
CA GLU A 270 25.16 0.36 -8.28
C GLU A 270 24.07 0.01 -9.32
N ASP A 271 22.95 0.75 -9.36
CA ASP A 271 21.79 0.50 -10.23
C ASP A 271 21.25 -0.95 -10.12
N GLY A 272 21.26 -1.50 -8.90
CA GLY A 272 20.82 -2.87 -8.62
C GLY A 272 21.58 -3.54 -7.48
N VAL A 273 21.39 -4.84 -7.32
CA VAL A 273 22.07 -5.64 -6.30
C VAL A 273 23.08 -6.57 -6.98
N THR A 274 24.36 -6.27 -6.80
CA THR A 274 25.46 -7.11 -7.28
C THR A 274 25.62 -8.36 -6.40
N GLU A 275 26.34 -9.37 -6.89
CA GLU A 275 26.69 -10.55 -6.09
C GLU A 275 27.45 -10.20 -4.81
N GLU A 276 28.27 -9.14 -4.84
CA GLU A 276 29.00 -8.65 -3.66
C GLU A 276 28.04 -8.06 -2.63
N LEU A 277 27.14 -7.15 -3.06
CA LEU A 277 26.12 -6.59 -2.17
C LEU A 277 25.18 -7.65 -1.61
N TYR A 278 24.81 -8.65 -2.42
CA TYR A 278 23.97 -9.75 -1.96
C TYR A 278 24.65 -10.54 -0.83
N ARG A 279 25.92 -10.92 -1.01
CA ARG A 279 26.69 -11.67 0.01
C ARG A 279 26.94 -10.85 1.27
N GLU A 280 27.13 -9.54 1.14
CA GLU A 280 27.40 -8.66 2.27
C GLU A 280 26.14 -8.39 3.10
N TYR A 281 25.01 -8.07 2.46
CA TYR A 281 23.83 -7.54 3.15
C TYR A 281 22.65 -8.52 3.22
N VAL A 282 22.47 -9.40 2.24
CA VAL A 282 21.24 -10.18 2.08
C VAL A 282 21.39 -11.64 2.48
N GLU A 283 22.51 -12.26 2.10
CA GLU A 283 22.84 -13.65 2.43
C GLU A 283 22.91 -13.92 3.94
N PRO A 284 23.49 -13.03 4.77
CA PRO A 284 23.61 -13.27 6.22
C PRO A 284 22.30 -13.13 7.00
N GLU A 285 21.28 -12.49 6.41
CA GLU A 285 20.01 -12.22 7.08
C GLU A 285 19.06 -13.44 7.04
N GLU A 286 18.44 -13.73 8.17
CA GLU A 286 17.45 -14.80 8.32
C GLU A 286 16.15 -14.26 8.89
N TYR A 287 15.01 -14.65 8.30
CA TYR A 287 13.72 -14.34 8.87
C TYR A 287 13.45 -15.15 10.14
N HIS A 288 12.68 -14.55 11.05
CA HIS A 288 12.09 -15.27 12.16
C HIS A 288 11.11 -16.33 11.64
N LYS A 289 11.33 -17.59 12.01
CA LYS A 289 10.32 -18.65 11.84
C LYS A 289 9.31 -18.51 12.96
N GLY A 290 8.07 -18.17 12.61
CA GLY A 290 6.98 -17.97 13.56
C GLY A 290 6.07 -19.17 13.72
#